data_AF-A0A932H0A7-F1
#
_entry.id   AF-A0A932H0A7-F1
#
_cell.length_a   1.000
_cell.length_b   1.000
_cell.length_c   1.000
_cell.angle_alpha   90.00
_cell.angle_beta   90.00
_cell.angle_gamma   90.00
#
_symmetry.space_group_name_H-M   'P 1'
#
loop_
_entity.id
_entity.type
_entity.pdbx_description
1 polymer ?
#
loop_
_entity_poly.entity_id
_entity_poly.type
_entity_poly.pdbx_seq_one_letter_code
_entity_poly.pdbx_strand_id
1 'polypeptide(L)'
;MTETFAESLAARAQDVLDRCTRCGRCFEVCPMTAPAGIADRSAADVVGGVLDILRGGSGAPDSERWAQVCSGSGSCISACPESINPRFMLALARVAMQRRASAEEQRKKGSAAFSKMGRGVRVLSRMQLPADVLRRFRGEAPAETAPEVVFYTGCNVLKTPHIVLLALDILDALGVSYRVMGGPGDCCGVLQFRTGDLDASGRIAYRTADRFAATGAGKVLAWCPTCAIQLGENVLPGREGAPAYDLEAFVVYLASRLDRLRPLMHRRVEKRVALHEHPGLAGACESAVRILKAIPGLEYVELAQPQVGYMCNTLQPLPAFKREVHRGLLEAAAAAKVDALAGVYHACHRELCSHETEWPFEVVNFLELVGESLGVRREDSFKRLKKMQDADAILADVMDLVERHGLALEEVRAVIEKDLLGEQPLPLRGARAERDGASAPG
;
A
#
# COMPACT_ATOMS: atom_id res chain seq x y z
N MET A 1 20.37 -0.87 29.22
CA MET A 1 19.42 -1.76 28.53
C MET A 1 18.84 -0.96 27.39
N THR A 2 18.87 -1.45 26.16
CA THR A 2 18.29 -0.74 25.00
C THR A 2 16.78 -0.67 25.15
N GLU A 3 16.19 0.52 24.95
CA GLU A 3 14.74 0.73 24.99
C GLU A 3 14.02 -0.24 24.04
N THR A 4 12.96 -0.88 24.52
CA THR A 4 12.11 -1.75 23.70
C THR A 4 11.17 -0.94 22.81
N PHE A 5 10.67 -1.56 21.73
CA PHE A 5 9.69 -0.90 20.86
C PHE A 5 8.40 -0.53 21.60
N ALA A 6 7.96 -1.34 22.56
CA ALA A 6 6.78 -1.06 23.36
C ALA A 6 6.98 0.16 24.29
N GLU A 7 8.16 0.28 24.91
CA GLU A 7 8.53 1.44 25.73
C GLU A 7 8.59 2.72 24.89
N SER A 8 9.23 2.68 23.72
CA SER A 8 9.29 3.82 22.79
C SER A 8 7.90 4.30 22.36
N LEU A 9 6.99 3.37 22.03
CA LEU A 9 5.60 3.72 21.72
C LEU A 9 4.85 4.29 22.93
N ALA A 10 5.10 3.79 24.14
CA ALA A 10 4.48 4.31 25.36
C ALA A 10 4.95 5.74 25.66
N ALA A 11 6.25 6.03 25.53
CA ALA A 11 6.79 7.38 25.70
C ALA A 11 6.18 8.36 24.68
N ARG A 12 6.04 7.93 23.42
CA ARG A 12 5.40 8.75 22.38
C ARG A 12 3.89 8.89 22.56
N ALA A 13 3.21 7.89 23.12
CA ALA A 13 1.80 8.01 23.52
C ALA A 13 1.65 9.05 24.64
N GLN A 14 2.60 9.10 25.58
CA GLN A 14 2.62 10.10 26.64
C GLN A 14 2.83 11.52 26.08
N ASP A 15 3.76 11.72 25.15
CA ASP A 15 3.95 13.02 24.46
C ASP A 15 2.65 13.52 23.79
N VAL A 16 1.89 12.61 23.15
CA VAL A 16 0.57 12.94 22.60
C VAL A 16 -0.41 13.36 23.69
N LEU A 17 -0.45 12.65 24.82
CA LEU A 17 -1.35 12.95 25.93
C LEU A 17 -1.03 14.30 26.58
N ASP A 18 0.24 14.67 26.66
CA ASP A 18 0.71 15.90 27.30
C ASP A 18 0.45 17.13 26.42
N ARG A 19 0.56 16.98 25.10
CA ARG A 19 0.43 18.10 24.14
C ARG A 19 -0.98 18.28 23.58
N CYS A 20 -1.81 17.24 23.56
CA CYS A 20 -3.10 17.32 22.88
C CYS A 20 -4.09 18.24 23.61
N THR A 21 -4.47 19.33 22.95
CA THR A 21 -5.44 20.33 23.46
C THR A 21 -6.90 19.92 23.29
N ARG A 22 -7.18 18.77 22.68
CA ARG A 22 -8.54 18.29 22.34
C ARG A 22 -9.33 19.22 21.41
N CYS A 23 -8.66 20.08 20.64
CA CYS A 23 -9.30 21.08 19.79
C CYS A 23 -10.15 20.53 18.62
N GLY A 24 -10.10 19.22 18.32
CA GLY A 24 -10.99 18.60 17.33
C GLY A 24 -10.61 18.77 15.85
N ARG A 25 -9.70 19.69 15.48
CA ARG A 25 -9.35 19.96 14.06
C ARG A 25 -8.98 18.74 13.25
N CYS A 26 -8.26 17.78 13.85
CA CYS A 26 -7.86 16.54 13.19
C CYS A 26 -9.06 15.65 12.82
N PHE A 27 -10.16 15.73 13.57
CA PHE A 27 -11.42 15.05 13.31
C PHE A 27 -12.22 15.77 12.23
N GLU A 28 -12.30 17.11 12.29
CA GLU A 28 -13.05 17.95 11.33
C GLU A 28 -12.56 17.78 9.89
N VAL A 29 -11.25 17.70 9.68
CA VAL A 29 -10.65 17.50 8.34
C VAL A 29 -10.59 16.04 7.90
N CYS A 30 -11.00 15.09 8.74
CA CYS A 30 -10.83 13.67 8.46
C CYS A 30 -11.86 13.19 7.43
N PRO A 31 -11.43 12.64 6.27
CA PRO A 31 -12.38 12.22 5.23
C PRO A 31 -13.18 10.97 5.61
N MET A 32 -12.88 10.34 6.74
CA MET A 32 -13.51 9.10 7.18
C MET A 32 -14.68 9.31 8.15
N THR A 33 -14.92 10.52 8.65
CA THR A 33 -15.97 10.79 9.66
C THR A 33 -17.37 10.62 9.07
N ALA A 34 -17.63 11.21 7.90
CA ALA A 34 -18.89 11.08 7.18
C ALA A 34 -19.22 9.62 6.81
N PRO A 35 -18.36 8.86 6.10
CA PRO A 35 -18.66 7.47 5.75
C PRO A 35 -18.67 6.53 6.97
N ALA A 36 -18.08 6.93 8.10
CA ALA A 36 -18.18 6.19 9.35
C ALA A 36 -19.47 6.46 10.15
N GLY A 37 -20.27 7.46 9.75
CA GLY A 37 -21.52 7.85 10.41
C GLY A 37 -21.32 8.66 11.68
N ILE A 38 -20.22 9.42 11.79
CA ILE A 38 -19.85 10.18 13.00
C ILE A 38 -19.56 11.66 12.73
N ALA A 39 -19.77 12.17 11.52
CA ALA A 39 -19.44 13.56 11.16
C ALA A 39 -20.18 14.63 11.96
N ASP A 40 -21.35 14.30 12.51
CA ASP A 40 -22.21 15.17 13.34
C ASP A 40 -21.85 15.15 14.83
N ARG A 41 -20.83 14.37 15.22
CA ARG A 41 -20.38 14.25 16.62
C ARG A 41 -19.48 15.42 17.01
N SER A 42 -19.47 15.71 18.31
CA SER A 42 -18.55 16.70 18.91
C SER A 42 -17.10 16.26 18.70
N ALA A 43 -16.36 17.04 17.91
CA ALA A 43 -14.97 16.74 17.58
C ALA A 43 -14.08 16.66 18.84
N ALA A 44 -14.32 17.52 19.82
CA ALA A 44 -13.60 17.54 21.08
C ALA A 44 -13.85 16.26 21.91
N ASP A 45 -15.10 15.78 21.95
CA ASP A 45 -15.46 14.58 22.71
C ASP A 45 -14.90 13.32 22.04
N VAL A 46 -14.98 13.24 20.70
CA VAL A 46 -14.43 12.10 19.96
C VAL A 46 -12.91 12.02 20.15
N VAL A 47 -12.20 13.15 20.04
CA VAL A 47 -10.76 13.22 20.34
C VAL A 47 -10.48 12.89 21.80
N GLY A 48 -11.28 13.40 22.74
CA GLY A 48 -11.18 13.10 24.16
C GLY A 48 -11.22 11.60 24.44
N GLY A 49 -12.21 10.89 23.88
CA GLY A 49 -12.31 9.44 24.02
C GLY A 49 -11.17 8.67 23.35
N VAL A 50 -10.53 9.20 22.29
CA VAL A 50 -9.29 8.62 21.76
C VAL A 50 -8.15 8.74 22.77
N LEU A 51 -8.00 9.90 23.44
CA LEU A 51 -7.03 10.08 24.52
C LEU A 51 -7.29 9.16 25.70
N ASP A 52 -8.56 8.87 26.02
CA ASP A 52 -8.90 7.91 27.08
C ASP A 52 -8.48 6.48 26.73
N ILE A 53 -8.60 6.07 25.46
CA ILE A 53 -8.03 4.81 24.96
C ILE A 53 -6.52 4.77 25.16
N LEU A 54 -5.81 5.87 24.85
CA LEU A 54 -4.36 5.97 25.02
C LEU A 54 -3.93 5.85 26.50
N ARG A 55 -4.74 6.37 27.44
CA ARG A 55 -4.54 6.21 28.90
C ARG A 55 -4.81 4.78 29.40
N GLY A 56 -5.33 3.89 28.55
CA GLY A 56 -5.69 2.52 28.90
C GLY A 56 -7.14 2.34 29.34
N GLY A 57 -7.97 3.38 29.27
CA GLY A 57 -9.41 3.29 29.48
C GLY A 57 -10.17 2.77 28.25
N SER A 58 -11.50 2.70 28.36
CA SER A 58 -12.38 2.56 27.20
C SER A 58 -12.72 3.93 26.62
N GLY A 59 -12.60 4.09 25.31
CA GLY A 59 -13.10 5.30 24.63
C GLY A 59 -14.60 5.21 24.41
N ALA A 60 -15.23 6.36 24.14
CA ALA A 60 -16.60 6.39 23.65
C ALA A 60 -16.73 5.58 22.34
N PRO A 61 -17.90 4.99 22.02
CA PRO A 61 -18.09 4.20 20.81
C PRO A 61 -17.66 4.93 19.52
N ASP A 62 -17.92 6.23 19.41
CA ASP A 62 -17.54 7.05 18.26
C ASP A 62 -16.01 7.25 18.15
N SER A 63 -15.30 7.30 19.28
CA SER A 63 -13.83 7.35 19.34
C SER A 63 -13.20 6.04 18.91
N GLU A 64 -13.72 4.91 19.40
CA GLU A 64 -13.30 3.58 18.94
C GLU A 64 -13.56 3.42 17.44
N ARG A 65 -14.74 3.86 16.97
CA ARG A 65 -15.14 3.85 15.56
C ARG A 65 -14.17 4.65 14.69
N TRP A 66 -13.82 5.88 15.11
CA TRP A 66 -12.89 6.74 14.37
C TRP A 66 -11.50 6.10 14.23
N ALA A 67 -10.97 5.51 15.30
CA ALA A 67 -9.70 4.79 15.25
C ALA A 67 -9.76 3.57 14.30
N GLN A 68 -10.84 2.80 14.35
CA GLN A 68 -11.05 1.60 13.52
C GLN A 68 -11.18 1.92 12.02
N VAL A 69 -11.87 3.00 11.66
CA VAL A 69 -12.11 3.38 10.26
C VAL A 69 -11.01 4.25 9.64
N CYS A 70 -10.01 4.68 10.42
CA CYS A 70 -8.92 5.49 9.93
C CYS A 70 -8.17 4.80 8.78
N SER A 71 -8.31 5.38 7.58
CA SER A 71 -7.68 4.94 6.33
C SER A 71 -6.23 5.41 6.16
N GLY A 72 -5.75 6.22 7.12
CA GLY A 72 -4.39 6.75 7.14
C GLY A 72 -4.09 7.79 6.04
N SER A 73 -5.09 8.53 5.57
CA SER A 73 -4.94 9.60 4.57
C SER A 73 -3.88 10.66 4.95
N GLY A 74 -3.70 10.89 6.25
CA GLY A 74 -2.76 11.90 6.74
C GLY A 74 -3.29 13.33 6.71
N SER A 75 -4.53 13.57 6.24
CA SER A 75 -5.16 14.91 6.19
C SER A 75 -5.16 15.62 7.55
N CYS A 76 -5.20 14.86 8.64
CA CYS A 76 -5.18 15.38 10.00
C CYS A 76 -3.81 15.90 10.46
N ILE A 77 -2.71 15.53 9.80
CA ILE A 77 -1.35 15.84 10.26
C ILE A 77 -1.08 17.34 10.18
N SER A 78 -1.33 17.96 9.03
CA SER A 78 -1.15 19.41 8.84
C SER A 78 -2.21 20.26 9.56
N ALA A 79 -3.34 19.67 9.95
CA ALA A 79 -4.40 20.37 10.66
C ALA A 79 -4.15 20.49 12.18
N CYS A 80 -3.20 19.72 12.73
CA CYS A 80 -2.91 19.75 14.16
C CYS A 80 -2.03 20.96 14.53
N PRO A 81 -2.52 21.91 15.35
CA PRO A 81 -1.74 23.09 15.73
C PRO A 81 -0.54 22.75 16.63
N GLU A 82 -0.65 21.65 17.37
CA GLU A 82 0.37 21.19 18.31
C GLU A 82 1.47 20.36 17.65
N SER A 83 1.44 20.20 16.32
CA SER A 83 2.38 19.33 15.58
C SER A 83 2.40 17.87 16.07
N ILE A 84 1.29 17.40 16.64
CA ILE A 84 1.05 15.98 16.88
C ILE A 84 0.71 15.34 15.53
N ASN A 85 1.15 14.11 15.29
CA ASN A 85 0.67 13.29 14.17
C ASN A 85 -0.61 12.54 14.58
N PRO A 86 -1.84 12.99 14.20
CA PRO A 86 -3.06 12.34 14.67
C PRO A 86 -3.31 11.00 13.96
N ARG A 87 -2.69 10.78 12.78
CA ARG A 87 -2.69 9.45 12.15
C ARG A 87 -1.96 8.43 13.03
N PHE A 88 -0.81 8.81 13.59
CA PHE A 88 -0.08 8.00 14.56
C PHE A 88 -0.86 7.82 15.87
N MET A 89 -1.49 8.89 16.38
CA MET A 89 -2.40 8.83 17.55
C MET A 89 -3.51 7.77 17.36
N LEU A 90 -4.16 7.74 16.19
CA LEU A 90 -5.18 6.73 15.88
C LEU A 90 -4.60 5.32 15.71
N ALA A 91 -3.35 5.21 15.22
CA ALA A 91 -2.65 3.93 15.17
C ALA A 91 -2.36 3.38 16.57
N LEU A 92 -1.90 4.23 17.49
CA LEU A 92 -1.71 3.89 18.91
C LEU A 92 -3.03 3.50 19.58
N ALA A 93 -4.11 4.24 19.32
CA ALA A 93 -5.44 3.91 19.86
C ALA A 93 -5.89 2.50 19.44
N ARG A 94 -5.73 2.15 18.15
CA ARG A 94 -6.04 0.79 17.67
C ARG A 94 -5.20 -0.28 18.36
N VAL A 95 -3.91 -0.02 18.58
CA VAL A 95 -3.01 -0.94 19.31
C VAL A 95 -3.48 -1.09 20.76
N ALA A 96 -3.78 0.01 21.44
CA ALA A 96 -4.29 0.00 22.82
C ALA A 96 -5.61 -0.79 22.93
N MET A 97 -6.50 -0.70 21.94
CA MET A 97 -7.73 -1.51 21.89
C MET A 97 -7.45 -3.02 21.79
N GLN A 98 -6.29 -3.44 21.25
CA GLN A 98 -5.90 -4.85 21.21
C GLN A 98 -5.42 -5.38 22.57
N ARG A 99 -5.14 -4.52 23.57
CA ARG A 99 -4.72 -4.94 24.92
C ARG A 99 -5.78 -5.77 25.65
N ARG A 100 -7.03 -5.76 25.17
CA ARG A 100 -8.10 -6.64 25.67
C ARG A 100 -7.84 -8.12 25.35
N ALA A 101 -7.06 -8.42 24.30
CA ALA A 101 -6.67 -9.78 23.93
C ALA A 101 -5.39 -10.20 24.66
N SER A 102 -5.23 -11.50 24.92
CA SER A 102 -4.00 -12.01 25.54
C SER A 102 -2.80 -11.90 24.59
N ALA A 103 -1.58 -11.82 25.14
CA ALA A 103 -0.37 -11.78 24.33
C ALA A 103 -0.25 -13.00 23.39
N GLU A 104 -0.76 -14.17 23.79
CA GLU A 104 -0.80 -15.36 22.95
C GLU A 104 -1.75 -15.18 21.74
N GLU A 105 -2.94 -14.64 21.96
CA GLU A 105 -3.90 -14.37 20.89
C GLU A 105 -3.37 -13.33 19.91
N GLN A 106 -2.73 -12.28 20.41
CA GLN A 106 -2.10 -11.24 19.58
C GLN A 106 -1.01 -11.84 18.68
N ARG A 107 -0.11 -12.67 19.25
CA ARG A 107 0.92 -13.40 18.49
C ARG A 107 0.32 -14.33 17.45
N LYS A 108 -0.70 -15.11 17.82
CA LYS A 108 -1.38 -16.04 16.90
C LYS A 108 -2.00 -15.31 15.72
N LYS A 109 -2.71 -14.20 15.97
CA LYS A 109 -3.30 -13.36 14.91
C LYS A 109 -2.22 -12.76 14.00
N GLY A 110 -1.16 -12.19 14.57
CA GLY A 110 -0.06 -11.58 13.82
C GLY A 110 0.67 -12.60 12.93
N SER A 111 0.98 -13.78 13.49
CA SER A 111 1.62 -14.89 12.77
C SER A 111 0.73 -15.45 11.65
N ALA A 112 -0.57 -15.63 11.91
CA ALA A 112 -1.52 -16.07 10.90
C ALA A 112 -1.64 -15.07 9.74
N ALA A 113 -1.73 -13.77 10.05
CA ALA A 113 -1.77 -12.71 9.04
C ALA A 113 -0.50 -12.69 8.18
N PHE A 114 0.68 -12.80 8.80
CA PHE A 114 1.96 -12.87 8.10
C PHE A 114 2.08 -14.11 7.23
N SER A 115 1.69 -15.28 7.75
CA SER A 115 1.71 -16.54 7.01
C SER A 115 0.78 -16.51 5.80
N LYS A 116 -0.42 -15.93 5.95
CA LYS A 116 -1.36 -15.73 4.84
C LYS A 116 -0.75 -14.84 3.75
N MET A 117 -0.21 -13.67 4.14
CA MET A 117 0.46 -12.76 3.20
C MET A 117 1.64 -13.43 2.49
N GLY A 118 2.51 -14.11 3.24
CA GLY A 118 3.68 -14.79 2.71
C GLY A 118 3.33 -15.90 1.72
N ARG A 119 2.26 -16.66 1.98
CA ARG A 119 1.73 -17.67 1.04
C ARG A 119 1.26 -17.04 -0.26
N GLY A 120 0.42 -16.01 -0.18
CA GLY A 120 -0.08 -15.30 -1.36
C GLY A 120 1.05 -14.68 -2.19
N VAL A 121 2.03 -14.04 -1.55
CA VAL A 121 3.22 -13.50 -2.22
C VAL A 121 4.04 -14.60 -2.90
N ARG A 122 4.32 -15.70 -2.20
CA ARG A 122 5.12 -16.82 -2.75
C ARG A 122 4.45 -17.44 -3.97
N VAL A 123 3.17 -17.76 -3.87
CA VAL A 123 2.44 -18.45 -4.94
C VAL A 123 2.22 -17.52 -6.13
N LEU A 124 1.67 -16.31 -5.90
CA LEU A 124 1.39 -15.38 -7.00
C LEU A 124 2.66 -14.96 -7.74
N SER A 125 3.78 -14.69 -7.05
CA SER A 125 5.02 -14.32 -7.74
C SER A 125 5.57 -15.45 -8.61
N ARG A 126 5.52 -16.70 -8.12
CA ARG A 126 6.06 -17.88 -8.82
C ARG A 126 5.19 -18.35 -9.98
N MET A 127 3.87 -18.23 -9.89
CA MET A 127 3.00 -18.57 -11.02
C MET A 127 3.02 -17.52 -12.14
N GLN A 128 3.65 -16.36 -11.92
CA GLN A 128 3.77 -15.27 -12.90
C GLN A 128 5.16 -15.16 -13.54
N LEU A 129 6.22 -15.64 -12.88
CA LEU A 129 7.59 -15.42 -13.31
C LEU A 129 8.49 -16.67 -13.13
N PRO A 130 9.46 -16.88 -14.04
CA PRO A 130 10.47 -17.91 -13.89
C PRO A 130 11.48 -17.54 -12.79
N ALA A 131 12.22 -18.54 -12.32
CA ALA A 131 13.10 -18.43 -11.16
C ALA A 131 14.26 -17.43 -11.35
N ASP A 132 14.80 -17.33 -12.56
CA ASP A 132 15.88 -16.40 -12.92
C ASP A 132 15.43 -14.93 -12.81
N VAL A 133 14.21 -14.61 -13.27
CA VAL A 133 13.65 -13.25 -13.14
C VAL A 133 13.36 -12.93 -11.67
N LEU A 134 12.83 -13.89 -10.90
CA LEU A 134 12.58 -13.71 -9.47
C LEU A 134 13.86 -13.44 -8.64
N ARG A 135 15.04 -13.79 -9.15
CA ARG A 135 16.32 -13.45 -8.49
C ARG A 135 16.55 -11.94 -8.46
N ARG A 136 16.03 -11.15 -9.42
CA ARG A 136 16.12 -9.68 -9.40
C ARG A 136 15.45 -9.06 -8.16
N PHE A 137 14.54 -9.77 -7.50
CA PHE A 137 13.85 -9.29 -6.28
C PHE A 137 14.59 -9.65 -5.00
N ARG A 138 15.68 -10.41 -5.09
CA ARG A 138 16.53 -10.79 -3.97
C ARG A 138 17.78 -9.93 -4.08
N GLY A 139 18.08 -9.14 -3.05
CA GLY A 139 19.34 -8.41 -3.02
C GLY A 139 20.49 -9.39 -3.23
N GLU A 140 21.38 -9.07 -4.17
CA GLU A 140 22.59 -9.85 -4.41
C GLU A 140 23.49 -9.87 -3.15
N ALA A 141 24.54 -10.68 -3.18
CA ALA A 141 25.58 -10.67 -2.16
C ALA A 141 26.12 -9.23 -1.96
N PRO A 142 26.67 -8.89 -0.78
CA PRO A 142 27.23 -7.57 -0.55
C PRO A 142 28.21 -7.20 -1.67
N ALA A 143 27.96 -6.09 -2.36
CA ALA A 143 28.90 -5.53 -3.32
C ALA A 143 30.10 -4.92 -2.58
N GLU A 144 31.26 -4.85 -3.24
CA GLU A 144 32.47 -4.22 -2.69
C GLU A 144 32.26 -2.72 -2.38
N THR A 145 31.29 -2.08 -3.05
CA THR A 145 30.93 -0.67 -2.85
C THR A 145 29.49 -0.54 -2.37
N ALA A 146 29.25 0.43 -1.48
CA ALA A 146 27.90 0.74 -1.01
C ALA A 146 27.04 1.28 -2.18
N PRO A 147 25.78 0.85 -2.33
CA PRO A 147 24.88 1.35 -3.37
C PRO A 147 24.43 2.78 -3.07
N GLU A 148 24.01 3.54 -4.10
CA GLU A 148 23.42 4.87 -3.91
C GLU A 148 22.14 4.78 -3.06
N VAL A 149 21.32 3.77 -3.35
CA VAL A 149 20.03 3.58 -2.69
C VAL A 149 19.73 2.11 -2.37
N VAL A 150 18.93 1.87 -1.32
CA VAL A 150 18.19 0.61 -1.18
C VAL A 150 16.82 0.78 -1.82
N PHE A 151 16.47 -0.05 -2.81
CA PHE A 151 15.09 -0.11 -3.29
C PHE A 151 14.30 -1.09 -2.42
N TYR A 152 13.48 -0.54 -1.53
CA TYR A 152 12.64 -1.30 -0.62
C TYR A 152 11.26 -1.54 -1.22
N THR A 153 11.07 -2.74 -1.76
CA THR A 153 9.81 -3.16 -2.41
C THR A 153 8.66 -3.35 -1.41
N GLY A 154 8.99 -3.65 -0.15
CA GLY A 154 8.04 -4.21 0.80
C GLY A 154 7.72 -5.68 0.49
N CYS A 155 6.77 -6.28 1.22
CA CYS A 155 6.44 -7.70 1.02
C CYS A 155 5.37 -7.92 -0.06
N ASN A 156 4.34 -7.07 -0.11
CA ASN A 156 3.09 -7.38 -0.79
C ASN A 156 3.08 -7.03 -2.30
N VAL A 157 3.95 -6.12 -2.77
CA VAL A 157 4.02 -5.73 -4.20
C VAL A 157 4.44 -6.89 -5.10
N LEU A 158 5.14 -7.89 -4.57
CA LEU A 158 5.58 -9.05 -5.34
C LEU A 158 4.43 -9.92 -5.87
N LYS A 159 3.19 -9.70 -5.39
CA LYS A 159 1.98 -10.25 -6.02
C LYS A 159 1.72 -9.69 -7.42
N THR A 160 2.23 -8.49 -7.72
CA THR A 160 2.15 -7.78 -9.01
C THR A 160 3.58 -7.43 -9.47
N PRO A 161 4.37 -8.44 -9.85
CA PRO A 161 5.82 -8.28 -9.98
C PRO A 161 6.24 -7.42 -11.17
N HIS A 162 5.38 -7.24 -12.19
CA HIS A 162 5.65 -6.35 -13.34
C HIS A 162 5.95 -4.91 -12.89
N ILE A 163 5.27 -4.42 -11.85
CA ILE A 163 5.49 -3.09 -11.26
C ILE A 163 6.91 -2.97 -10.72
N VAL A 164 7.38 -4.00 -10.00
CA VAL A 164 8.75 -4.02 -9.45
C VAL A 164 9.76 -4.05 -10.59
N LEU A 165 9.55 -4.91 -11.60
CA LEU A 165 10.43 -4.98 -12.76
C LEU A 165 10.52 -3.64 -13.50
N LEU A 166 9.41 -2.95 -13.71
CA LEU A 166 9.40 -1.60 -14.29
C LEU A 166 10.18 -0.59 -13.44
N ALA A 167 10.01 -0.64 -12.11
CA ALA A 167 10.79 0.22 -11.21
C ALA A 167 12.30 -0.06 -11.33
N LEU A 168 12.72 -1.33 -11.39
CA LEU A 168 14.12 -1.71 -11.60
C LEU A 168 14.64 -1.24 -12.95
N ASP A 169 13.89 -1.45 -14.03
CA ASP A 169 14.30 -1.05 -15.37
C ASP A 169 14.44 0.48 -15.50
N ILE A 170 13.60 1.26 -14.80
CA ILE A 170 13.72 2.72 -14.73
C ILE A 170 14.98 3.14 -13.95
N LEU A 171 15.29 2.48 -12.82
CA LEU A 171 16.52 2.73 -12.08
C LEU A 171 17.77 2.37 -12.91
N ASP A 172 17.73 1.26 -13.64
CA ASP A 172 18.79 0.82 -14.56
C ASP A 172 18.99 1.86 -15.68
N ALA A 173 17.90 2.35 -16.29
CA ALA A 173 17.96 3.38 -17.33
C ALA A 173 18.50 4.72 -16.82
N LEU A 174 18.23 5.05 -15.55
CA LEU A 174 18.80 6.23 -14.90
C LEU A 174 20.27 6.05 -14.48
N GLY A 175 20.81 4.83 -14.55
CA GLY A 175 22.16 4.51 -14.09
C GLY A 175 22.32 4.64 -12.57
N VAL A 176 21.24 4.41 -11.81
CA VAL A 176 21.27 4.43 -10.34
C VAL A 176 21.83 3.12 -9.84
N SER A 177 22.84 3.16 -8.97
CA SER A 177 23.31 1.96 -8.25
C SER A 177 22.36 1.66 -7.09
N TYR A 178 21.74 0.49 -7.06
CA TYR A 178 20.78 0.13 -6.01
C TYR A 178 20.95 -1.30 -5.50
N ARG A 179 20.50 -1.51 -4.26
CA ARG A 179 20.27 -2.86 -3.71
C ARG A 179 18.79 -3.11 -3.48
N VAL A 180 18.26 -4.18 -4.06
CA VAL A 180 16.85 -4.57 -3.84
C VAL A 180 16.71 -5.26 -2.49
N MET A 181 15.76 -4.79 -1.68
CA MET A 181 15.37 -5.41 -0.42
C MET A 181 13.86 -5.49 -0.32
N GLY A 182 13.33 -6.50 0.37
CA GLY A 182 11.89 -6.71 0.46
C GLY A 182 11.46 -8.16 0.58
N GLY A 183 10.24 -8.43 0.12
CA GLY A 183 9.59 -9.71 0.36
C GLY A 183 9.31 -9.98 1.85
N PRO A 184 8.88 -11.19 2.21
CA PRO A 184 8.61 -11.55 3.59
C PRO A 184 9.83 -11.50 4.53
N GLY A 185 11.05 -11.59 4.00
CA GLY A 185 12.30 -11.53 4.78
C GLY A 185 12.60 -10.14 5.37
N ASP A 186 12.19 -9.09 4.68
CA ASP A 186 12.37 -7.67 5.05
C ASP A 186 11.01 -6.99 5.32
N CYS A 187 10.11 -7.70 6.01
CA CYS A 187 8.81 -7.15 6.36
C CYS A 187 8.95 -5.97 7.35
N CYS A 188 8.10 -4.95 7.20
CA CYS A 188 8.07 -3.79 8.10
C CYS A 188 7.44 -4.04 9.48
N GLY A 189 6.95 -5.26 9.78
CA GLY A 189 6.34 -5.61 11.07
C GLY A 189 4.89 -5.16 11.26
N VAL A 190 4.28 -4.51 10.26
CA VAL A 190 2.93 -3.91 10.36
C VAL A 190 1.82 -4.92 10.70
N LEU A 191 1.98 -6.18 10.31
CA LEU A 191 0.94 -7.21 10.55
C LEU A 191 0.86 -7.58 12.03
N GLN A 192 2.01 -7.63 12.71
CA GLN A 192 2.11 -7.82 14.16
C GLN A 192 1.71 -6.56 14.92
N PHE A 193 2.11 -5.38 14.42
CA PHE A 193 1.71 -4.09 14.98
C PHE A 193 0.17 -3.96 15.07
N ARG A 194 -0.54 -4.27 13.98
CA ARG A 194 -2.01 -4.17 13.92
C ARG A 194 -2.73 -5.10 14.90
N THR A 195 -2.11 -6.19 15.32
CA THR A 195 -2.69 -7.14 16.27
C THR A 195 -2.26 -6.88 17.71
N GLY A 196 -1.41 -5.87 17.96
CA GLY A 196 -0.87 -5.56 19.28
C GLY A 196 0.35 -6.38 19.69
N ASP A 197 0.88 -7.25 18.82
CA ASP A 197 2.12 -8.00 19.08
C ASP A 197 3.36 -7.11 18.86
N LEU A 198 3.55 -6.18 19.80
CA LEU A 198 4.60 -5.16 19.71
C LEU A 198 6.00 -5.75 19.78
N ASP A 199 6.20 -6.85 20.53
CA ASP A 199 7.49 -7.53 20.61
C ASP A 199 7.92 -8.07 19.25
N ALA A 200 7.04 -8.80 18.55
CA ALA A 200 7.37 -9.30 17.23
C ALA A 200 7.45 -8.17 16.20
N SER A 201 6.57 -7.18 16.28
CA SER A 201 6.61 -5.99 15.41
C SER A 201 7.96 -5.28 15.49
N GLY A 202 8.41 -4.97 16.72
CA GLY A 202 9.67 -4.28 16.97
C GLY A 202 10.86 -5.09 16.47
N ARG A 203 10.96 -6.38 16.83
CA ARG A 203 12.04 -7.27 16.36
C ARG A 203 12.13 -7.32 14.83
N ILE A 204 10.99 -7.48 14.15
CA ILE A 204 10.94 -7.57 12.68
C ILE A 204 11.33 -6.24 12.04
N ALA A 205 10.77 -5.13 12.53
CA ALA A 205 10.97 -3.82 11.95
C ALA A 205 12.40 -3.29 12.19
N TYR A 206 12.93 -3.44 13.41
CA TYR A 206 14.31 -3.05 13.73
C TYR A 206 15.33 -3.87 12.94
N ARG A 207 15.16 -5.19 12.84
CA ARG A 207 16.02 -6.03 11.99
C ARG A 207 16.02 -5.56 10.54
N THR A 208 14.87 -5.19 10.00
CA THR A 208 14.75 -4.70 8.62
C THR A 208 15.46 -3.35 8.46
N ALA A 209 15.22 -2.42 9.39
CA ALA A 209 15.86 -1.11 9.40
C ALA A 209 17.39 -1.20 9.53
N ASP A 210 17.89 -2.10 10.38
CA ASP A 210 19.33 -2.30 10.60
C ASP A 210 20.00 -2.92 9.38
N ARG A 211 19.30 -3.81 8.68
CA ARG A 211 19.79 -4.36 7.41
C ARG A 211 19.86 -3.32 6.30
N PHE A 212 18.99 -2.30 6.30
CA PHE A 212 19.14 -1.16 5.39
C PHE A 212 20.40 -0.38 5.72
N ALA A 213 20.62 -0.05 6.98
CA ALA A 213 21.82 0.67 7.43
C ALA A 213 23.11 -0.09 7.11
N ALA A 214 23.11 -1.41 7.28
CA ALA A 214 24.25 -2.28 6.98
C ALA A 214 24.63 -2.32 5.48
N THR A 215 23.78 -1.79 4.59
CA THR A 215 24.16 -1.62 3.17
C THR A 215 25.10 -0.43 2.93
N GLY A 216 25.15 0.53 3.86
CA GLY A 216 25.86 1.79 3.69
C GLY A 216 25.16 2.81 2.79
N ALA A 217 23.96 2.50 2.27
CA ALA A 217 23.20 3.44 1.45
C ALA A 217 22.67 4.60 2.29
N GLY A 218 22.83 5.83 1.80
CA GLY A 218 22.29 7.03 2.46
C GLY A 218 20.77 7.18 2.33
N LYS A 219 20.12 6.38 1.45
CA LYS A 219 18.69 6.51 1.15
C LYS A 219 18.02 5.15 0.92
N VAL A 220 16.80 5.01 1.42
CA VAL A 220 15.92 3.86 1.22
C VAL A 220 14.66 4.31 0.49
N LEU A 221 14.44 3.76 -0.70
CA LEU A 221 13.29 4.05 -1.55
C LEU A 221 12.16 3.07 -1.27
N ALA A 222 11.17 3.48 -0.49
CA ALA A 222 10.00 2.67 -0.20
C ALA A 222 8.99 2.74 -1.36
N TRP A 223 8.68 1.57 -1.94
CA TRP A 223 7.55 1.44 -2.87
C TRP A 223 6.20 1.50 -2.15
N CYS A 224 6.09 0.76 -1.04
CA CYS A 224 4.82 0.53 -0.36
C CYS A 224 4.54 1.62 0.69
N PRO A 225 3.41 2.36 0.62
CA PRO A 225 3.10 3.40 1.58
C PRO A 225 2.85 2.86 2.99
N THR A 226 2.29 1.64 3.13
CA THR A 226 2.20 0.97 4.44
C THR A 226 3.59 0.82 5.09
N CYS A 227 4.59 0.45 4.29
CA CYS A 227 5.94 0.23 4.78
C CYS A 227 6.64 1.54 5.13
N ALA A 228 6.45 2.58 4.30
CA ALA A 228 6.95 3.92 4.57
C ALA A 228 6.36 4.51 5.85
N ILE A 229 5.04 4.42 6.05
CA ILE A 229 4.36 4.87 7.28
C ILE A 229 4.81 4.03 8.48
N GLN A 230 4.85 2.70 8.35
CA GLN A 230 5.24 1.84 9.46
C GLN A 230 6.67 2.14 9.93
N LEU A 231 7.63 2.22 9.02
CA LEU A 231 9.01 2.50 9.40
C LEU A 231 9.21 3.97 9.79
N GLY A 232 8.75 4.90 8.96
CA GLY A 232 9.00 6.33 9.10
C GLY A 232 8.18 7.03 10.19
N GLU A 233 6.99 6.53 10.55
CA GLU A 233 6.16 7.15 11.59
C GLU A 233 6.04 6.30 12.84
N ASN A 234 5.90 4.98 12.70
CA ASN A 234 5.61 4.13 13.87
C ASN A 234 6.89 3.61 14.54
N VAL A 235 7.91 3.25 13.76
CA VAL A 235 9.06 2.47 14.25
C VAL A 235 10.31 3.31 14.51
N LEU A 236 10.75 4.11 13.54
CA LEU A 236 12.02 4.83 13.63
C LEU A 236 11.97 6.08 14.53
N PRO A 237 10.88 6.89 14.56
CA PRO A 237 10.84 8.05 15.44
C PRO A 237 10.86 7.61 16.90
N GLY A 238 11.82 8.18 17.66
CA GLY A 238 12.03 7.85 19.07
C GLY A 238 12.97 6.67 19.33
N ARG A 239 13.43 5.95 18.29
CA ARG A 239 14.39 4.85 18.46
C ARG A 239 15.78 5.39 18.80
N GLU A 240 16.33 4.96 19.94
CA GLU A 240 17.74 5.20 20.27
C GLU A 240 18.67 4.52 19.25
N GLY A 241 19.67 5.25 18.75
CA GLY A 241 20.56 4.74 17.69
C GLY A 241 19.83 4.48 16.37
N ALA A 242 18.77 5.23 16.07
CA ALA A 242 18.08 5.13 14.79
C ALA A 242 19.07 5.22 13.62
N PRO A 243 18.98 4.33 12.63
CA PRO A 243 19.91 4.29 11.53
C PRO A 243 19.87 5.58 10.69
N ALA A 244 21.04 6.03 10.26
CA ALA A 244 21.21 7.25 9.47
C ALA A 244 21.01 6.98 7.97
N TYR A 245 19.76 6.88 7.53
CA TYR A 245 19.38 6.95 6.12
C TYR A 245 18.06 7.70 5.94
N ASP A 246 17.88 8.28 4.75
CA ASP A 246 16.63 8.92 4.37
C ASP A 246 15.63 7.90 3.84
N LEU A 247 14.48 7.74 4.50
CA LEU A 247 13.38 6.94 3.98
C LEU A 247 12.48 7.81 3.08
N GLU A 248 12.47 7.52 1.79
CA GLU A 248 11.75 8.32 0.78
C GLU A 248 10.82 7.43 -0.05
N ALA A 249 9.68 7.98 -0.49
CA ALA A 249 8.78 7.27 -1.40
C ALA A 249 9.42 7.18 -2.80
N PHE A 250 9.38 6.00 -3.42
CA PHE A 250 9.96 5.77 -4.75
C PHE A 250 9.49 6.78 -5.81
N VAL A 251 8.18 7.11 -5.81
CA VAL A 251 7.61 8.07 -6.77
C VAL A 251 8.15 9.50 -6.58
N VAL A 252 8.42 9.91 -5.34
CA VAL A 252 9.01 11.23 -5.01
C VAL A 252 10.47 11.26 -5.46
N TYR A 253 11.21 10.18 -5.23
CA TYR A 253 12.57 10.03 -5.73
C TYR A 253 12.65 10.13 -7.25
N LEU A 254 11.74 9.48 -7.99
CA LEU A 254 11.68 9.61 -9.46
C LEU A 254 11.37 11.04 -9.90
N ALA A 255 10.41 11.71 -9.26
CA ALA A 255 10.06 13.08 -9.60
C ALA A 255 11.19 14.09 -9.32
N SER A 256 12.02 13.85 -8.29
CA SER A 256 13.22 14.67 -8.03
C SER A 256 14.31 14.51 -9.09
N ARG A 257 14.24 13.44 -9.90
CA ARG A 257 15.17 13.14 -11.01
C ARG A 257 14.54 13.33 -12.38
N LEU A 258 13.43 14.07 -12.46
CA LEU A 258 12.66 14.20 -13.69
C LEU A 258 13.48 14.81 -14.84
N ASP A 259 14.45 15.69 -14.54
CA ASP A 259 15.34 16.27 -15.55
C ASP A 259 16.27 15.23 -16.19
N ARG A 260 16.63 14.16 -15.46
CA ARG A 260 17.39 13.01 -15.98
C ARG A 260 16.49 11.97 -16.63
N LEU A 261 15.26 11.81 -16.14
CA LEU A 261 14.30 10.83 -16.67
C LEU A 261 13.66 11.28 -17.98
N ARG A 262 13.34 12.58 -18.11
CA ARG A 262 12.62 13.14 -19.27
C ARG A 262 13.34 12.89 -20.61
N PRO A 263 14.66 13.05 -20.75
CA PRO A 263 15.36 12.73 -21.99
C PRO A 263 15.29 11.24 -22.39
N LEU A 264 15.06 10.34 -21.42
CA LEU A 264 14.95 8.89 -21.66
C LEU A 264 13.53 8.49 -22.13
N MET A 265 12.52 9.30 -21.82
CA MET A 265 11.14 9.16 -22.26
C MET A 265 10.98 9.62 -23.71
N HIS A 266 11.56 8.88 -24.64
CA HIS A 266 11.71 9.27 -26.05
C HIS A 266 10.55 8.83 -26.96
N ARG A 267 9.76 7.83 -26.54
CA ARG A 267 8.56 7.39 -27.27
C ARG A 267 7.36 8.18 -26.80
N ARG A 268 6.56 8.62 -27.76
CA ARG A 268 5.29 9.32 -27.49
C ARG A 268 4.23 8.31 -27.04
N VAL A 269 3.48 8.67 -26.00
CA VAL A 269 2.35 7.91 -25.47
C VAL A 269 1.10 8.74 -25.72
N GLU A 270 0.47 8.55 -26.88
CA GLU A 270 -0.71 9.31 -27.31
C GLU A 270 -1.98 8.82 -26.57
N LYS A 271 -2.05 9.10 -25.27
CA LYS A 271 -3.14 8.67 -24.38
C LYS A 271 -3.60 9.83 -23.49
N ARG A 272 -4.91 9.91 -23.29
CA ARG A 272 -5.57 10.66 -22.22
C ARG A 272 -5.55 9.84 -20.96
N VAL A 273 -4.92 10.34 -19.90
CA VAL A 273 -4.68 9.56 -18.67
C VAL A 273 -5.17 10.31 -17.45
N ALA A 274 -6.02 9.64 -16.67
CA ALA A 274 -6.36 10.07 -15.32
C ALA A 274 -5.55 9.28 -14.28
N LEU A 275 -5.36 9.87 -13.11
CA LEU A 275 -4.68 9.23 -11.98
C LEU A 275 -5.67 8.91 -10.86
N HIS A 276 -5.63 7.67 -10.37
CA HIS A 276 -6.26 7.28 -9.13
C HIS A 276 -5.34 7.62 -7.94
N GLU A 277 -5.72 8.67 -7.24
CA GLU A 277 -4.91 9.29 -6.19
C GLU A 277 -5.24 8.75 -4.79
N HIS A 278 -4.19 8.64 -3.97
CA HIS A 278 -4.29 8.26 -2.57
C HIS A 278 -3.40 9.15 -1.70
N PRO A 279 -3.97 10.00 -0.84
CA PRO A 279 -3.19 10.80 0.08
C PRO A 279 -2.64 9.89 1.18
N GLY A 280 -1.38 10.07 1.56
CA GLY A 280 -0.82 9.27 2.64
C GLY A 280 0.68 9.40 2.79
N LEU A 281 1.38 9.54 1.66
CA LEU A 281 2.77 9.96 1.64
C LEU A 281 2.82 11.37 1.06
N ALA A 282 3.48 12.29 1.77
CA ALA A 282 3.63 13.67 1.33
C ALA A 282 4.30 13.72 -0.06
N GLY A 283 3.72 14.50 -0.98
CA GLY A 283 4.25 14.72 -2.31
C GLY A 283 4.08 13.56 -3.30
N ALA A 284 3.50 12.41 -2.90
CA ALA A 284 3.45 11.23 -3.75
C ALA A 284 2.49 11.38 -4.94
N CYS A 285 1.30 11.95 -4.73
CA CYS A 285 0.33 12.17 -5.80
C CYS A 285 0.83 13.25 -6.76
N GLU A 286 1.33 14.36 -6.23
CA GLU A 286 1.91 15.46 -7.00
C GLU A 286 3.10 15.00 -7.83
N SER A 287 3.95 14.12 -7.28
CA SER A 287 5.07 13.51 -7.98
C SER A 287 4.62 12.61 -9.14
N ALA A 288 3.60 11.78 -8.92
CA ALA A 288 3.03 10.94 -9.98
C ALA A 288 2.45 11.80 -11.13
N VAL A 289 1.69 12.86 -10.81
CA VAL A 289 1.13 13.79 -11.81
C VAL A 289 2.25 14.49 -12.59
N ARG A 290 3.31 14.96 -11.91
CA ARG A 290 4.46 15.59 -12.57
C ARG A 290 5.19 14.65 -13.52
N ILE A 291 5.34 13.39 -13.15
CA ILE A 291 5.96 12.36 -14.01
C ILE A 291 5.08 12.10 -15.24
N LEU A 292 3.77 11.91 -15.05
CA LEU A 292 2.83 11.69 -16.16
C LEU A 292 2.85 12.86 -17.15
N LYS A 293 2.74 14.10 -16.68
CA LYS A 293 2.79 15.30 -17.52
C LYS A 293 4.11 15.50 -18.27
N ALA A 294 5.18 14.79 -17.90
CA ALA A 294 6.47 14.85 -18.58
C ALA A 294 6.62 13.79 -19.69
N ILE A 295 5.69 12.84 -19.80
CA ILE A 295 5.68 11.84 -20.88
C ILE A 295 5.25 12.53 -22.19
N PRO A 296 6.04 12.47 -23.27
CA PRO A 296 5.64 13.07 -24.54
C PRO A 296 4.35 12.47 -25.10
N GLY A 297 3.42 13.31 -25.57
CA GLY A 297 2.14 12.89 -26.15
C GLY A 297 1.03 12.57 -25.13
N LEU A 298 1.35 12.41 -23.85
CA LEU A 298 0.36 12.09 -22.83
C LEU A 298 -0.43 13.34 -22.42
N GLU A 299 -1.76 13.26 -22.49
CA GLU A 299 -2.68 14.28 -21.97
C GLU A 299 -3.13 13.87 -20.56
N TYR A 300 -2.72 14.61 -19.53
CA TYR A 300 -3.19 14.36 -18.16
C TYR A 300 -4.58 14.96 -17.94
N VAL A 301 -5.52 14.14 -17.49
CA VAL A 301 -6.91 14.52 -17.20
C VAL A 301 -7.15 14.44 -15.70
N GLU A 302 -7.47 15.58 -15.09
CA GLU A 302 -7.83 15.65 -13.68
C GLU A 302 -9.25 15.13 -13.46
N LEU A 303 -9.42 14.23 -12.50
CA LEU A 303 -10.73 13.77 -12.07
C LEU A 303 -11.03 14.37 -10.70
N ALA A 304 -12.22 14.94 -10.51
CA ALA A 304 -12.69 15.44 -9.22
C ALA A 304 -13.08 14.30 -8.27
N GLN A 305 -12.11 13.43 -7.94
CA GLN A 305 -12.31 12.25 -7.11
C GLN A 305 -11.91 12.49 -5.65
N PRO A 306 -12.61 11.88 -4.69
CA PRO A 306 -12.26 12.02 -3.29
C PRO A 306 -10.91 11.35 -3.01
N GLN A 307 -9.98 12.14 -2.48
CA GLN A 307 -8.68 11.64 -2.02
C GLN A 307 -8.84 11.01 -0.64
N VAL A 308 -8.96 9.67 -0.60
CA VAL A 308 -9.22 8.92 0.64
C VAL A 308 -8.24 7.76 0.85
N GLY A 309 -7.68 7.70 2.05
CA GLY A 309 -6.74 6.65 2.47
C GLY A 309 -5.43 6.61 1.68
N TYR A 310 -4.42 5.92 2.22
CA TYR A 310 -3.12 5.80 1.54
C TYR A 310 -3.07 4.71 0.47
N MET A 311 -4.06 3.82 0.41
CA MET A 311 -4.29 2.78 -0.62
C MET A 311 -5.75 2.28 -0.53
N CYS A 312 -6.30 1.69 -1.60
CA CYS A 312 -7.67 1.13 -1.61
C CYS A 312 -7.93 0.10 -0.49
N ASN A 313 -6.94 -0.71 -0.13
CA ASN A 313 -7.10 -1.73 0.91
C ASN A 313 -7.24 -1.15 2.33
N THR A 314 -7.01 0.15 2.52
CA THR A 314 -7.24 0.83 3.81
C THR A 314 -8.70 1.13 4.08
N LEU A 315 -9.54 1.11 3.04
CA LEU A 315 -10.99 1.35 3.13
C LEU A 315 -11.78 0.09 3.51
N GLN A 316 -11.11 -1.05 3.73
CA GLN A 316 -11.74 -2.32 4.10
C GLN A 316 -12.68 -2.25 5.32
N PRO A 317 -12.44 -1.43 6.36
CA PRO A 317 -13.40 -1.26 7.46
C PRO A 317 -14.77 -0.71 7.04
N LEU A 318 -14.88 -0.08 5.87
CA LEU A 318 -16.11 0.49 5.30
C LEU A 318 -16.33 -0.05 3.88
N PRO A 319 -16.73 -1.32 3.72
CA PRO A 319 -16.78 -1.98 2.40
C PRO A 319 -17.81 -1.36 1.45
N ALA A 320 -18.91 -0.80 1.96
CA ALA A 320 -19.89 -0.09 1.14
C ALA A 320 -19.29 1.19 0.55
N PHE A 321 -18.69 2.04 1.39
CA PHE A 321 -18.01 3.26 0.97
C PHE A 321 -16.86 2.97 -0.01
N LYS A 322 -16.09 1.91 0.23
CA LYS A 322 -15.05 1.49 -0.71
C LYS A 322 -15.59 1.19 -2.11
N ARG A 323 -16.70 0.45 -2.21
CA ARG A 323 -17.35 0.15 -3.49
C ARG A 323 -17.90 1.40 -4.17
N GLU A 324 -18.43 2.33 -3.39
CA GLU A 324 -18.91 3.62 -3.87
C GLU A 324 -17.76 4.44 -4.48
N VAL A 325 -16.65 4.59 -3.77
CA VAL A 325 -15.45 5.29 -4.27
C VAL A 325 -14.92 4.65 -5.55
N HIS A 326 -14.80 3.31 -5.59
CA HIS A 326 -14.33 2.61 -6.80
C HIS A 326 -15.30 2.81 -7.98
N ARG A 327 -16.61 2.77 -7.74
CA ARG A 327 -17.62 2.99 -8.79
C ARG A 327 -17.55 4.42 -9.32
N GLY A 328 -17.54 5.42 -8.42
CA GLY A 328 -17.45 6.83 -8.79
C GLY A 328 -16.17 7.14 -9.57
N LEU A 329 -15.05 6.51 -9.24
CA LEU A 329 -13.79 6.62 -9.98
C LEU A 329 -13.94 6.13 -11.42
N LEU A 330 -14.49 4.93 -11.62
CA LEU A 330 -14.67 4.34 -12.94
C LEU A 330 -15.69 5.13 -13.79
N GLU A 331 -16.77 5.60 -13.18
CA GLU A 331 -17.78 6.45 -13.82
C GLU A 331 -17.18 7.79 -14.27
N ALA A 332 -16.38 8.44 -13.42
CA ALA A 332 -15.72 9.69 -13.77
C ALA A 332 -14.66 9.51 -14.86
N ALA A 333 -13.86 8.44 -14.81
CA ALA A 333 -12.89 8.13 -15.85
C ALA A 333 -13.57 7.92 -17.21
N ALA A 334 -14.69 7.17 -17.24
CA ALA A 334 -15.47 6.98 -18.46
C ALA A 334 -16.07 8.28 -18.99
N ALA A 335 -16.66 9.10 -18.10
CA ALA A 335 -17.23 10.39 -18.47
C ALA A 335 -16.18 11.35 -19.04
N ALA A 336 -14.96 11.31 -18.50
CA ALA A 336 -13.83 12.11 -18.96
C ALA A 336 -13.18 11.59 -20.26
N LYS A 337 -13.62 10.42 -20.75
CA LYS A 337 -13.10 9.76 -21.97
C LYS A 337 -11.59 9.63 -21.93
N VAL A 338 -11.06 9.10 -20.83
CA VAL A 338 -9.65 8.75 -20.74
C VAL A 338 -9.39 7.46 -21.53
N ASP A 339 -8.19 7.30 -22.05
CA ASP A 339 -7.74 6.04 -22.66
C ASP A 339 -7.19 5.10 -21.58
N ALA A 340 -6.65 5.65 -20.48
CA ALA A 340 -6.18 4.88 -19.35
C ALA A 340 -6.48 5.54 -17.99
N LEU A 341 -6.82 4.70 -17.01
CA LEU A 341 -6.85 5.03 -15.59
C LEU A 341 -5.59 4.47 -14.92
N ALA A 342 -4.65 5.36 -14.58
CA ALA A 342 -3.40 5.00 -13.93
C ALA A 342 -3.57 4.95 -12.40
N GLY A 343 -2.97 3.96 -11.74
CA GLY A 343 -2.82 3.92 -10.29
C GLY A 343 -1.34 3.98 -9.88
N VAL A 344 -1.06 4.53 -8.68
CA VAL A 344 0.31 4.51 -8.12
C VAL A 344 0.61 3.18 -7.45
N TYR A 345 -0.33 2.69 -6.62
CA TYR A 345 -0.04 1.60 -5.70
C TYR A 345 -0.59 0.26 -6.15
N HIS A 346 0.22 -0.78 -5.94
CA HIS A 346 -0.08 -2.18 -6.25
C HIS A 346 -1.40 -2.70 -5.69
N ALA A 347 -1.84 -2.26 -4.50
CA ALA A 347 -3.14 -2.70 -3.95
C ALA A 347 -4.32 -2.16 -4.77
N CYS A 348 -4.25 -0.90 -5.19
CA CYS A 348 -5.27 -0.27 -6.02
C CYS A 348 -5.32 -0.94 -7.39
N HIS A 349 -4.15 -1.20 -7.97
CA HIS A 349 -4.01 -1.94 -9.22
C HIS A 349 -4.71 -3.30 -9.16
N ARG A 350 -4.41 -4.13 -8.14
CA ARG A 350 -5.03 -5.46 -8.01
C ARG A 350 -6.55 -5.41 -7.86
N GLU A 351 -7.09 -4.38 -7.23
CA GLU A 351 -8.53 -4.25 -6.98
C GLU A 351 -9.31 -3.65 -8.14
N LEU A 352 -8.63 -2.97 -9.08
CA LEU A 352 -9.27 -2.26 -10.18
C LEU A 352 -8.97 -2.84 -11.57
N CYS A 353 -7.86 -3.56 -11.74
CA CYS A 353 -7.33 -3.88 -13.07
C CYS A 353 -8.23 -4.75 -13.96
N SER A 354 -9.11 -5.56 -13.37
CA SER A 354 -10.09 -6.36 -14.11
C SER A 354 -11.23 -5.53 -14.71
N HIS A 355 -11.48 -4.32 -14.20
CA HIS A 355 -12.57 -3.46 -14.72
C HIS A 355 -12.33 -2.97 -16.15
N GLU A 356 -11.10 -3.04 -16.68
CA GLU A 356 -10.86 -2.70 -18.09
C GLU A 356 -11.61 -3.62 -19.09
N THR A 357 -12.19 -4.75 -18.63
CA THR A 357 -13.06 -5.59 -19.47
C THR A 357 -14.47 -5.01 -19.65
N GLU A 358 -14.89 -4.06 -18.81
CA GLU A 358 -16.26 -3.55 -18.75
C GLU A 358 -16.35 -2.03 -18.94
N TRP A 359 -15.20 -1.36 -18.95
CA TRP A 359 -15.07 0.10 -19.04
C TRP A 359 -14.20 0.47 -20.24
N PRO A 360 -14.44 1.62 -20.89
CA PRO A 360 -13.86 1.95 -22.18
C PRO A 360 -12.42 2.50 -22.08
N PHE A 361 -11.63 2.00 -21.13
CA PHE A 361 -10.25 2.45 -20.87
C PHE A 361 -9.42 1.33 -20.24
N GLU A 362 -8.11 1.40 -20.41
CA GLU A 362 -7.16 0.50 -19.75
C GLU A 362 -7.00 0.87 -18.26
N VAL A 363 -6.74 -0.12 -17.40
CA VAL A 363 -6.33 0.14 -16.01
C VAL A 363 -4.87 -0.27 -15.87
N VAL A 364 -4.01 0.69 -15.51
CA VAL A 364 -2.55 0.52 -15.52
C VAL A 364 -1.92 1.04 -14.24
N ASN A 365 -0.72 0.57 -13.91
CA ASN A 365 0.18 1.27 -13.01
C ASN A 365 0.86 2.43 -13.77
N PHE A 366 1.07 3.57 -13.13
CA PHE A 366 1.74 4.72 -13.79
C PHE A 366 3.14 4.38 -14.34
N LEU A 367 3.84 3.40 -13.75
CA LEU A 367 5.13 2.95 -14.27
C LEU A 367 5.04 2.23 -15.62
N GLU A 368 3.87 1.68 -15.99
CA GLU A 368 3.67 1.09 -17.32
C GLU A 368 3.73 2.17 -18.41
N LEU A 369 3.16 3.36 -18.14
CA LEU A 369 3.20 4.51 -19.06
C LEU A 369 4.60 5.11 -19.16
N VAL A 370 5.31 5.19 -18.04
CA VAL A 370 6.73 5.57 -18.03
C VAL A 370 7.54 4.56 -18.85
N GLY A 371 7.40 3.26 -18.59
CA GLY A 371 8.04 2.20 -19.35
C GLY A 371 7.75 2.26 -20.85
N GLU A 372 6.48 2.44 -21.24
CA GLU A 372 6.05 2.60 -22.64
C GLU A 372 6.84 3.72 -23.33
N SER A 373 7.01 4.86 -22.67
CA SER A 373 7.78 5.99 -23.17
C SER A 373 9.30 5.75 -23.22
N LEU A 374 9.85 4.98 -22.27
CA LEU A 374 11.25 4.51 -22.30
C LEU A 374 11.48 3.42 -23.36
N GLY A 375 10.42 2.85 -23.94
CA GLY A 375 10.52 1.68 -24.81
C GLY A 375 10.73 0.35 -24.09
N VAL A 376 10.47 0.32 -22.78
CA VAL A 376 10.53 -0.88 -21.93
C VAL A 376 9.10 -1.34 -21.63
N ARG A 377 8.79 -2.60 -21.93
CA ARG A 377 7.48 -3.19 -21.61
C ARG A 377 7.64 -4.41 -20.71
N ARG A 378 6.83 -4.48 -19.67
CA ARG A 378 6.65 -5.67 -18.83
C ARG A 378 5.20 -6.10 -18.91
N GLU A 379 4.97 -7.38 -19.14
CA GLU A 379 3.60 -7.90 -19.14
C GLU A 379 3.03 -7.89 -17.72
N ASP A 380 1.84 -7.33 -17.58
CA ASP A 380 1.06 -7.47 -16.36
C ASP A 380 0.30 -8.80 -16.32
N SER A 381 1.03 -9.86 -15.99
CA SER A 381 0.46 -11.21 -15.86
C SER A 381 -0.64 -11.26 -14.78
N PHE A 382 -0.54 -10.46 -13.71
CA PHE A 382 -1.58 -10.41 -12.68
C PHE A 382 -2.91 -9.98 -13.28
N LYS A 383 -2.93 -8.87 -14.04
CA LYS A 383 -4.14 -8.39 -14.72
C LYS A 383 -4.62 -9.36 -15.78
N ARG A 384 -3.72 -9.92 -16.61
CA ARG A 384 -4.08 -10.95 -17.62
C ARG A 384 -4.85 -12.11 -16.98
N LEU A 385 -4.27 -12.70 -15.94
CA LEU A 385 -4.87 -13.83 -15.22
C LEU A 385 -6.15 -13.42 -14.52
N LYS A 386 -6.16 -12.26 -13.84
CA LYS A 386 -7.36 -11.78 -13.14
C LYS A 386 -8.54 -11.60 -14.09
N LYS A 387 -8.32 -11.07 -15.30
CA LYS A 387 -9.38 -10.86 -16.30
C LYS A 387 -10.06 -12.15 -16.77
N MET A 388 -9.43 -13.31 -16.61
CA MET A 388 -10.04 -14.60 -16.94
C MET A 388 -11.23 -14.92 -16.06
N GLN A 389 -11.24 -14.45 -14.80
CA GLN A 389 -12.31 -14.67 -13.82
C GLN A 389 -12.69 -16.16 -13.59
N ASP A 390 -11.80 -17.08 -13.95
CA ASP A 390 -12.00 -18.52 -13.89
C ASP A 390 -10.74 -19.16 -13.28
N ALA A 391 -10.90 -19.78 -12.10
CA ALA A 391 -9.78 -20.37 -11.37
C ALA A 391 -9.17 -21.59 -12.07
N ASP A 392 -9.99 -22.38 -12.79
CA ASP A 392 -9.54 -23.55 -13.52
C ASP A 392 -8.75 -23.15 -14.77
N ALA A 393 -9.26 -22.17 -15.52
CA ALA A 393 -8.56 -21.64 -16.68
C ALA A 393 -7.23 -20.96 -16.29
N ILE A 394 -7.21 -20.19 -15.18
CA ILE A 394 -5.99 -19.57 -14.65
C ILE A 394 -4.97 -20.65 -14.26
N LEU A 395 -5.41 -21.70 -13.55
CA LEU A 395 -4.52 -22.79 -13.12
C LEU A 395 -3.91 -23.51 -14.34
N ALA A 396 -4.69 -23.73 -15.39
CA ALA A 396 -4.21 -24.30 -16.64
C ALA A 396 -3.17 -23.39 -17.34
N ASP A 397 -3.40 -22.07 -17.38
CA ASP A 397 -2.49 -21.09 -18.01
C ASP A 397 -1.11 -21.07 -17.34
N VAL A 398 -1.05 -21.24 -16.01
CA VAL A 398 0.18 -21.14 -15.22
C VAL A 398 0.83 -22.49 -14.88
N MET A 399 0.31 -23.60 -15.42
CA MET A 399 0.72 -24.96 -15.00
C MET A 399 2.22 -25.22 -15.15
N ASP A 400 2.83 -24.79 -16.26
CA ASP A 400 4.28 -24.95 -16.49
C ASP A 400 5.12 -24.30 -15.36
N LEU A 401 4.74 -23.09 -14.92
CA LEU A 401 5.44 -22.42 -13.82
C LEU A 401 5.15 -23.08 -12.47
N VAL A 402 3.92 -23.54 -12.26
CA VAL A 402 3.51 -24.26 -11.04
C VAL A 402 4.34 -25.53 -10.85
N GLU A 403 4.51 -26.33 -11.91
CA GLU A 403 5.33 -27.54 -11.92
C GLU A 403 6.82 -27.22 -11.71
N ARG A 404 7.38 -26.27 -12.47
CA ARG A 404 8.80 -25.87 -12.35
C ARG A 404 9.17 -25.36 -10.97
N HIS A 405 8.26 -24.69 -10.27
CA HIS A 405 8.48 -24.18 -8.92
C HIS A 405 8.07 -25.17 -7.81
N GLY A 406 7.55 -26.34 -8.17
CA GLY A 406 7.11 -27.37 -7.23
C GLY A 406 6.00 -26.88 -6.29
N LEU A 407 5.04 -26.13 -6.81
CA LEU A 407 3.91 -25.64 -6.02
C LEU A 407 2.79 -26.70 -5.95
N ALA A 408 2.17 -26.85 -4.78
CA ALA A 408 1.02 -27.75 -4.62
C ALA A 408 -0.25 -27.16 -5.29
N LEU A 409 -0.94 -27.94 -6.11
CA LEU A 409 -2.08 -27.48 -6.92
C LEU A 409 -3.22 -26.93 -6.06
N GLU A 410 -3.56 -27.60 -4.96
CA GLU A 410 -4.62 -27.16 -4.04
C GLU A 410 -4.27 -25.81 -3.40
N GLU A 411 -2.99 -25.59 -3.11
CA GLU A 411 -2.52 -24.31 -2.59
C GLU A 411 -2.61 -23.21 -3.66
N VAL A 412 -2.18 -23.51 -4.88
CA VAL A 412 -2.23 -22.55 -6.00
C VAL A 412 -3.67 -22.14 -6.26
N ARG A 413 -4.59 -23.10 -6.36
CA ARG A 413 -6.02 -22.85 -6.54
C ARG A 413 -6.57 -21.96 -5.42
N ALA A 414 -6.30 -22.28 -4.17
CA ALA A 414 -6.79 -21.50 -3.03
C ALA A 414 -6.27 -20.05 -3.04
N VAL A 415 -5.04 -19.82 -3.51
CA VAL A 415 -4.49 -18.47 -3.68
C VAL A 415 -5.11 -17.74 -4.87
N ILE A 416 -5.35 -18.43 -5.99
CA ILE A 416 -6.07 -17.85 -7.14
C ILE A 416 -7.45 -17.35 -6.69
N GLU A 417 -8.21 -18.19 -6.01
CA GLU A 417 -9.56 -17.84 -5.55
C GLU A 417 -9.55 -16.68 -4.54
N LYS A 418 -8.63 -16.69 -3.57
CA LYS A 418 -8.65 -15.73 -2.44
C LYS A 418 -7.88 -14.44 -2.69
N ASP A 419 -6.68 -14.53 -3.28
CA ASP A 419 -5.72 -13.43 -3.38
C ASP A 419 -5.66 -12.81 -4.78
N LEU A 420 -6.09 -13.51 -5.84
CA LEU A 420 -6.18 -12.99 -7.20
C LEU A 420 -7.62 -12.55 -7.52
N LEU A 421 -8.56 -13.51 -7.53
CA LEU A 421 -9.97 -13.26 -7.85
C LEU A 421 -10.74 -12.62 -6.69
N GLY A 422 -10.46 -13.04 -5.46
CA GLY A 422 -11.12 -12.51 -4.25
C GLY A 422 -10.78 -11.06 -3.89
N GLU A 423 -9.68 -10.50 -4.41
CA GLU A 423 -9.35 -9.07 -4.28
C GLU A 423 -10.18 -8.23 -5.28
N GLN A 424 -11.51 -8.37 -5.26
CA GLN A 424 -12.47 -7.70 -6.17
C GLN A 424 -13.60 -7.03 -5.37
N PRO A 425 -13.32 -5.90 -4.68
CA PRO A 425 -14.29 -5.27 -3.77
C PRO A 425 -15.55 -4.78 -4.50
N LEU A 426 -15.38 -4.21 -5.69
CA LEU A 426 -16.48 -3.85 -6.59
C LEU A 426 -16.67 -5.01 -7.59
N PRO A 427 -17.81 -5.71 -7.56
CA PRO A 427 -18.07 -6.78 -8.52
C PRO A 427 -18.05 -6.28 -9.97
N LEU A 428 -17.57 -7.13 -10.87
CA LEU A 428 -17.77 -6.93 -12.31
C LEU A 428 -19.27 -6.98 -12.63
N ARG A 429 -19.74 -6.15 -13.55
CA ARG A 429 -21.14 -6.09 -14.05
C ARG A 429 -21.63 -7.48 -14.50
N GLY A 430 -20.78 -8.28 -15.13
CA GLY A 430 -21.11 -9.66 -15.52
C GLY A 430 -21.47 -10.59 -14.34
N ALA A 431 -20.86 -10.38 -13.17
CA ALA A 431 -21.10 -11.20 -11.97
C ALA A 431 -22.41 -10.86 -11.23
N ARG A 432 -23.12 -9.80 -11.62
CA ARG A 432 -24.49 -9.50 -11.16
C ARG A 432 -25.53 -10.39 -11.85
N ALA A 433 -25.32 -10.73 -13.13
CA ALA A 433 -26.26 -11.53 -13.90
C ALA A 433 -26.47 -12.94 -13.33
N GLU A 434 -25.44 -13.54 -12.73
CA GLU A 434 -25.54 -14.88 -12.10
C GLU A 434 -26.19 -14.86 -10.71
N ARG A 435 -26.16 -13.73 -9.99
CA ARG A 435 -26.77 -13.63 -8.64
C ARG A 435 -28.24 -13.25 -8.69
N ASP A 436 -28.62 -12.43 -9.66
CA ASP A 436 -30.03 -12.03 -9.85
C ASP A 436 -30.84 -13.12 -10.60
N GLY A 437 -30.18 -14.13 -11.18
CA GLY A 437 -30.82 -15.29 -11.83
C GLY A 437 -31.14 -16.47 -10.91
N ALA A 438 -30.75 -16.44 -9.63
CA ALA A 438 -30.87 -17.56 -8.70
C ALA A 438 -31.84 -17.33 -7.52
N SER A 439 -32.72 -16.31 -7.59
CA SER A 439 -33.76 -16.11 -6.58
C SER A 439 -35.09 -15.62 -7.18
N ALA A 440 -35.82 -16.57 -7.76
CA ALA A 440 -37.28 -16.56 -7.76
C ALA A 440 -37.82 -17.99 -7.78
N PRO A 441 -38.24 -18.55 -6.63
CA PRO A 441 -39.43 -19.37 -6.56
C PRO A 441 -40.60 -18.49 -6.09
N GLY A 442 -41.72 -18.62 -6.79
CA GLY A 442 -42.95 -17.86 -6.53
C GLY A 442 -43.75 -18.30 -5.33
#